data_AF-A0A9D4DT44-F1
#
_entry.id   AF-A0A9D4DT44-F1
#
_cell.length_a   1.000
_cell.length_b   1.000
_cell.length_c   1.000
_cell.angle_alpha   90.00
_cell.angle_beta   90.00
_cell.angle_gamma   90.00
#
_symmetry.space_group_name_H-M   'P 1'
#
loop_
_entity.id
_entity.type
_entity.pdbx_description
1 polymer ?
#
loop_
_entity_poly.entity_id
_entity_poly.type
_entity_poly.pdbx_seq_one_letter_code
_entity_poly.pdbx_strand_id
1 'polypeptide(L)'
;MRAVNTVKQKNGFFSFESKDHARPTNLHRVVDNPHNLWKSTRPKQHEIQRAEIKARLITGTFILQSNAMKYNKSEVSATCKLCEVDDETREHLLGRCSALNRLREENFTRLKGSVSDDNKCTTITQDLDMLIHIILDCTHSSLKDLVVLSPEQETNIKRWSQAYCERLVTHRAQIISSKQWVYKLYILSFRIN
;
A
#
# COMPACT_ATOMS: atom_id res chain seq x y z
N MET A 1 -22.53 -4.16 56.17
CA MET A 1 -22.22 -2.71 56.25
C MET A 1 -21.75 -2.26 54.88
N ARG A 2 -22.54 -1.45 54.16
CA ARG A 2 -22.22 -0.96 52.81
C ARG A 2 -21.81 0.51 52.92
N ALA A 3 -20.63 0.85 52.40
CA ALA A 3 -20.14 2.21 52.35
C ALA A 3 -20.92 3.01 51.29
N VAL A 4 -21.51 4.12 51.72
CA VAL A 4 -22.21 5.08 50.85
C VAL A 4 -21.20 6.14 50.42
N ASN A 5 -20.84 6.16 49.14
CA ASN A 5 -20.01 7.22 48.59
C ASN A 5 -20.86 8.48 48.38
N THR A 6 -20.53 9.53 49.12
CA THR A 6 -21.13 10.86 49.00
C THR A 6 -20.42 11.62 47.88
N VAL A 7 -21.15 11.91 46.80
CA VAL A 7 -20.71 12.81 45.72
C VAL A 7 -20.99 14.25 46.16
N LYS A 8 -19.93 15.04 46.42
CA LYS A 8 -20.04 16.50 46.59
C LYS A 8 -19.94 17.17 45.22
N GLN A 9 -21.06 17.66 44.70
CA GLN A 9 -21.05 18.64 43.60
C GLN A 9 -20.63 20.01 44.16
N LYS A 10 -19.44 20.47 43.77
CA LYS A 10 -19.00 21.86 43.97
C LYS A 10 -19.08 22.58 42.63
N ASN A 11 -19.94 23.59 42.61
CA ASN A 11 -19.95 24.80 41.77
C ASN A 11 -19.42 24.66 40.34
N GLY A 12 -20.37 24.61 39.40
CA GLY A 12 -20.15 24.59 37.96
C GLY A 12 -19.45 25.82 37.43
N PHE A 13 -18.13 25.77 37.42
CA PHE A 13 -17.30 26.52 36.50
C PHE A 13 -16.33 25.53 35.85
N PHE A 14 -16.67 25.07 34.64
CA PHE A 14 -15.76 24.28 33.81
C PHE A 14 -14.70 25.23 33.26
N SER A 15 -13.64 25.44 34.05
CA SER A 15 -12.39 25.96 33.51
C SER A 15 -11.82 24.88 32.57
N PHE A 16 -11.91 25.12 31.27
CA PHE A 16 -11.15 24.36 30.28
C PHE A 16 -9.68 24.75 30.46
N GLU A 17 -8.97 24.06 31.34
CA GLU A 17 -7.51 24.06 31.30
C GLU A 17 -7.12 23.37 29.98
N SER A 18 -6.83 24.19 28.97
CA SER A 18 -6.10 23.74 27.80
C SER A 18 -4.75 23.24 28.30
N LYS A 19 -4.64 21.94 28.57
CA LYS A 19 -3.35 21.28 28.65
C LYS A 19 -2.77 21.41 27.25
N ASP A 20 -2.00 22.48 27.05
CA ASP A 20 -1.13 22.67 25.92
C ASP A 20 -0.14 21.51 25.93
N HIS A 21 -0.56 20.41 25.31
CA HIS A 21 0.32 19.31 24.97
C HIS A 21 1.24 19.91 23.93
N ALA A 22 2.39 20.43 24.41
CA ALA A 22 3.47 20.89 23.59
C ALA A 22 3.65 19.87 22.47
N ARG A 23 3.24 20.23 21.25
CA ARG A 23 3.42 19.37 20.08
C ARG A 23 4.90 19.06 20.06
N PRO A 24 5.31 17.79 20.11
CA PRO A 24 6.72 17.46 19.99
C PRO A 24 7.19 18.05 18.66
N THR A 25 8.00 19.11 18.72
CA THR A 25 8.64 19.79 17.59
C THR A 25 9.75 18.93 16.96
N ASN A 26 9.91 17.69 17.41
CA ASN A 26 10.82 16.69 16.87
C ASN A 26 10.28 16.04 15.59
N LEU A 27 9.91 16.83 14.58
CA LEU A 27 9.64 16.32 13.24
C LEU A 27 10.65 16.82 12.19
N HIS A 28 11.83 17.26 12.62
CA HIS A 28 13.00 17.38 11.74
C HIS A 28 13.91 16.16 11.90
N ARG A 29 13.35 14.95 11.72
CA ARG A 29 14.21 13.83 11.32
C ARG A 29 14.49 14.06 9.84
N VAL A 30 15.53 14.85 9.57
CA VAL A 30 16.06 15.00 8.23
C VAL A 30 16.32 13.58 7.75
N VAL A 31 15.61 13.18 6.69
CA VAL A 31 15.89 11.92 6.02
C VAL A 31 17.18 12.18 5.26
N ASP A 32 18.31 12.05 5.94
CA ASP A 32 19.63 12.39 5.40
C ASP A 32 19.96 11.56 4.14
N ASN A 33 19.26 10.44 3.96
CA ASN A 33 19.39 9.60 2.78
C ASN A 33 18.02 9.24 2.19
N PRO A 34 17.62 9.83 1.05
CA PRO A 34 16.40 9.42 0.37
C PRO A 34 16.47 7.93 -0.01
N HIS A 35 15.31 7.27 0.03
CA HIS A 35 15.20 5.85 -0.34
C HIS A 35 15.80 5.60 -1.73
N ASN A 36 16.51 4.47 -1.90
CA ASN A 36 17.21 4.15 -3.15
C ASN A 36 16.30 4.07 -4.39
N LEU A 37 14.98 3.97 -4.17
CA LEU A 37 13.95 4.09 -5.20
C LEU A 37 14.18 5.32 -6.08
N TRP A 38 14.50 6.46 -5.48
CA TRP A 38 14.68 7.73 -6.18
C TRP A 38 15.96 7.80 -7.00
N LYS A 39 17.01 7.07 -6.60
CA LYS A 39 18.28 7.01 -7.35
C LYS A 39 18.11 6.31 -8.71
N SER A 40 17.16 5.38 -8.80
CA SER A 40 16.84 4.67 -10.05
C SER A 40 15.80 5.37 -10.94
N THR A 41 15.14 6.41 -10.44
CA THR A 41 14.06 7.09 -11.16
C THR A 41 14.63 8.13 -12.12
N ARG A 42 14.30 8.00 -13.41
CA ARG A 42 14.68 9.00 -14.42
C ARG A 42 13.83 10.27 -14.24
N PRO A 43 14.34 11.46 -14.62
CA PRO A 43 13.61 12.73 -14.50
C PRO A 43 12.53 12.90 -15.59
N LYS A 44 11.77 11.84 -15.87
CA LYS A 44 10.60 11.87 -16.77
C LYS A 44 9.34 11.80 -15.91
N GLN A 45 8.34 12.62 -16.23
CA GLN A 45 7.12 12.74 -15.42
C GLN A 45 6.44 11.39 -15.13
N HIS A 46 6.32 10.51 -16.12
CA HIS A 46 5.74 9.18 -15.92
C HIS A 46 6.56 8.28 -14.99
N GLU A 47 7.89 8.36 -15.03
CA GLU A 47 8.77 7.60 -14.12
C GLU A 47 8.67 8.11 -12.68
N ILE A 48 8.52 9.43 -12.51
CA ILE A 48 8.29 10.06 -11.20
C ILE A 48 6.96 9.57 -10.61
N GLN A 49 5.89 9.55 -11.41
CA GLN A 49 4.57 9.07 -10.97
C GLN A 49 4.62 7.59 -10.54
N ARG A 50 5.31 6.73 -11.30
CA ARG A 50 5.54 5.32 -10.92
C ARG A 50 6.27 5.19 -9.59
N ALA A 51 7.35 5.96 -9.42
CA ALA A 51 8.12 5.96 -8.19
C ALA A 51 7.30 6.48 -7.01
N GLU A 52 6.47 7.50 -7.20
CA GLU A 52 5.58 8.02 -6.16
C GLU A 52 4.57 6.96 -5.70
N ILE A 53 3.90 6.27 -6.64
CA ILE A 53 2.97 5.18 -6.32
C ILE A 53 3.66 4.09 -5.49
N LYS A 54 4.84 3.65 -5.94
CA LYS A 54 5.62 2.65 -5.22
C LYS A 54 6.06 3.15 -3.84
N ALA A 55 6.51 4.39 -3.72
CA ALA A 55 6.86 5.00 -2.44
C ALA A 55 5.67 5.03 -1.47
N ARG A 56 4.47 5.32 -1.95
CA ARG A 56 3.24 5.28 -1.14
C ARG A 56 2.90 3.88 -0.65
N LEU A 57 3.15 2.85 -1.46
CA LEU A 57 2.96 1.45 -1.06
C LEU A 57 4.02 0.99 -0.03
N ILE A 58 5.28 1.40 -0.20
CA ILE A 58 6.36 1.12 0.76
C ILE A 58 6.03 1.75 2.11
N THR A 59 5.68 3.04 2.11
CA THR A 59 5.42 3.83 3.33
C THR A 59 4.04 3.57 3.95
N GLY A 60 3.19 2.77 3.31
CA GLY A 60 1.82 2.51 3.79
C GLY A 60 0.87 3.72 3.67
N THR A 61 1.28 4.79 2.98
CA THR A 61 0.47 6.00 2.73
C THR A 61 -0.46 5.87 1.51
N PHE A 62 -0.40 4.73 0.82
CA PHE A 62 -1.38 4.37 -0.19
C PHE A 62 -2.72 3.99 0.48
N ILE A 63 -3.84 4.55 0.01
CA ILE A 63 -5.14 4.36 0.66
C ILE A 63 -5.80 3.06 0.17
N LEU A 64 -5.66 2.02 0.98
CA LEU A 64 -6.36 0.73 0.85
C LEU A 64 -7.62 0.70 1.73
N GLN A 65 -8.57 -0.21 1.49
CA GLN A 65 -9.76 -0.31 2.35
C GLN A 65 -9.39 -0.59 3.81
N SER A 66 -8.38 -1.43 4.06
CA SER A 66 -7.88 -1.69 5.43
C SER A 66 -7.35 -0.42 6.12
N ASN A 67 -6.70 0.49 5.37
CA ASN A 67 -6.27 1.78 5.90
C ASN A 67 -7.48 2.70 6.14
N ALA A 68 -8.43 2.75 5.20
CA ALA A 68 -9.64 3.56 5.35
C ALA A 68 -10.47 3.15 6.58
N MET A 69 -10.59 1.84 6.86
CA MET A 69 -11.26 1.32 8.05
C MET A 69 -10.56 1.78 9.34
N LYS A 70 -9.22 1.80 9.38
CA LYS A 70 -8.46 2.21 10.57
C LYS A 70 -8.59 3.70 10.90
N TYR A 71 -8.72 4.56 9.88
CA TYR A 71 -8.71 6.01 10.07
C TYR A 71 -10.10 6.66 10.06
N ASN A 72 -11.11 6.03 9.46
CA ASN A 72 -12.47 6.58 9.43
C ASN A 72 -13.27 6.12 10.65
N LYS A 73 -13.98 7.06 11.29
CA LYS A 73 -14.89 6.78 12.42
C LYS A 73 -16.17 6.05 11.98
N SER A 74 -16.46 6.04 10.69
CA SER A 74 -17.59 5.32 10.09
C SER A 74 -17.23 3.85 9.87
N GLU A 75 -18.23 2.95 9.93
CA GLU A 75 -18.10 1.53 9.56
C GLU A 75 -17.77 1.37 8.07
N VAL A 76 -16.50 1.54 7.71
CA VAL A 76 -15.98 1.22 6.39
C VAL A 76 -15.48 -0.22 6.42
N SER A 77 -16.03 -1.08 5.57
CA SER A 77 -15.51 -2.44 5.42
C SER A 77 -14.09 -2.43 4.87
N ALA A 78 -13.20 -3.25 5.44
CA ALA A 78 -11.87 -3.50 4.92
C ALA A 78 -11.85 -4.41 3.69
N THR A 79 -12.98 -5.03 3.32
CA THR A 79 -13.08 -5.97 2.21
C THR A 79 -12.64 -5.34 0.88
N CYS A 80 -11.86 -6.09 0.10
CA CYS A 80 -11.37 -5.67 -1.20
C CYS A 80 -12.50 -5.45 -2.19
N LYS A 81 -12.60 -4.22 -2.71
CA LYS A 81 -13.58 -3.84 -3.74
C LYS A 81 -13.36 -4.50 -5.09
N LEU A 82 -12.26 -5.23 -5.26
CA LEU A 82 -11.94 -5.93 -6.50
C LEU A 82 -12.48 -7.35 -6.48
N CYS A 83 -12.01 -8.17 -5.52
CA CYS A 83 -12.40 -9.57 -5.41
C CYS A 83 -13.60 -9.81 -4.50
N GLU A 84 -13.90 -8.90 -3.57
CA GLU A 84 -14.99 -9.00 -2.59
C GLU A 84 -14.89 -10.22 -1.65
N VAL A 85 -13.70 -10.82 -1.52
CA VAL A 85 -13.44 -12.01 -0.69
C VAL A 85 -12.67 -11.65 0.59
N ASP A 86 -11.47 -11.10 0.46
CA ASP A 86 -10.58 -10.80 1.59
C ASP A 86 -10.48 -9.30 1.86
N ASP A 87 -9.87 -8.95 3.00
CA ASP A 87 -9.48 -7.57 3.29
C ASP A 87 -8.43 -7.04 2.30
N GLU A 88 -8.60 -5.78 1.90
CA GLU A 88 -7.66 -5.08 1.04
C GLU A 88 -6.43 -4.62 1.83
N THR A 89 -5.52 -5.54 2.13
CA THR A 89 -4.19 -5.22 2.65
C THR A 89 -3.19 -5.02 1.50
N ARG A 90 -1.99 -4.56 1.85
CA ARG A 90 -0.89 -4.40 0.88
C ARG A 90 -0.50 -5.76 0.29
N GLU A 91 -0.42 -6.78 1.14
CA GLU A 91 -0.13 -8.16 0.77
C GLU A 91 -1.23 -8.73 -0.13
N HIS A 92 -2.50 -8.41 0.16
CA HIS A 92 -3.60 -8.80 -0.70
C HIS A 92 -3.48 -8.16 -2.10
N LEU A 93 -3.29 -6.84 -2.16
CA LEU A 93 -3.19 -6.10 -3.43
C LEU A 93 -2.01 -6.59 -4.30
N LEU A 94 -0.84 -6.78 -3.69
CA LEU A 94 0.38 -7.18 -4.40
C LEU A 94 0.44 -8.68 -4.66
N GLY A 95 -0.19 -9.51 -3.83
CA GLY A 95 0.18 -10.92 -3.76
C GLY A 95 -0.96 -11.92 -3.76
N ARG A 96 -2.21 -11.52 -3.53
CA ARG A 96 -3.31 -12.49 -3.31
C ARG A 96 -4.61 -12.18 -4.05
N CYS A 97 -4.84 -10.94 -4.46
CA CYS A 97 -6.08 -10.54 -5.11
C CYS A 97 -6.33 -11.31 -6.41
N SER A 98 -7.39 -12.14 -6.42
CA SER A 98 -7.78 -12.98 -7.55
C SER A 98 -8.15 -12.18 -8.79
N ALA A 99 -8.80 -11.03 -8.61
CA ALA A 99 -9.17 -10.10 -9.67
C ALA A 99 -7.95 -9.52 -10.43
N LEU A 100 -6.73 -9.65 -9.87
CA LEU A 100 -5.50 -9.14 -10.46
C LEU A 100 -4.57 -10.28 -10.95
N ASN A 101 -4.96 -11.55 -10.88
CA ASN A 101 -4.10 -12.71 -11.19
C ASN A 101 -3.39 -12.59 -12.54
N ARG A 102 -4.15 -12.31 -13.60
CA ARG A 102 -3.59 -12.15 -14.95
C ARG A 102 -2.50 -11.08 -15.00
N LEU A 103 -2.74 -9.93 -14.37
CA LEU A 103 -1.76 -8.85 -14.32
C LEU A 103 -0.51 -9.27 -13.53
N ARG A 104 -0.68 -10.06 -12.46
CA ARG A 104 0.42 -10.59 -11.66
C ARG A 104 1.27 -11.57 -12.46
N GLU A 105 0.66 -12.55 -13.12
CA GLU A 105 1.35 -13.53 -13.97
C GLU A 105 2.19 -12.85 -15.06
N GLU A 106 1.62 -11.86 -15.76
CA GLU A 106 2.32 -11.10 -16.81
C GLU A 106 3.57 -10.38 -16.27
N ASN A 107 3.46 -9.71 -15.11
CA ASN A 107 4.59 -8.96 -14.56
C ASN A 107 5.58 -9.85 -13.82
N PHE A 108 5.13 -10.93 -13.19
CA PHE A 108 6.00 -11.92 -12.57
C PHE A 108 6.85 -12.60 -13.63
N THR A 109 6.31 -12.92 -14.79
CA THR A 109 7.11 -13.45 -15.91
C THR A 109 8.26 -12.51 -16.29
N ARG A 110 8.02 -11.19 -16.31
CA ARG A 110 9.06 -10.18 -16.61
C ARG A 110 10.09 -10.03 -15.47
N LEU A 111 9.63 -10.08 -14.23
CA LEU A 111 10.52 -10.07 -13.06
C LEU A 111 11.39 -11.32 -13.03
N LYS A 112 10.81 -12.50 -13.26
CA LYS A 112 11.52 -13.78 -13.37
C LYS A 112 12.59 -13.73 -14.47
N GLY A 113 12.24 -13.24 -15.66
CA GLY A 113 13.19 -13.08 -16.76
C GLY A 113 14.33 -12.08 -16.48
N SER A 114 14.20 -11.25 -15.44
CA SER A 114 15.27 -10.34 -15.00
C SER A 114 16.26 -10.99 -14.03
N VAL A 115 16.00 -12.22 -13.58
CA VAL A 115 16.88 -13.02 -12.70
C VAL A 115 17.41 -14.18 -13.54
N SER A 116 18.71 -14.16 -13.86
CA SER A 116 19.31 -15.14 -14.81
C SER A 116 19.56 -16.54 -14.23
N ASP A 117 19.20 -16.79 -12.97
CA ASP A 117 19.43 -18.06 -12.27
C ASP A 117 18.07 -18.73 -11.99
N ASP A 118 17.73 -19.74 -12.78
CA ASP A 118 16.44 -20.44 -12.73
C ASP A 118 16.16 -21.09 -11.36
N ASN A 119 17.21 -21.58 -10.68
CA ASN A 119 17.06 -22.22 -9.37
C ASN A 119 16.70 -21.20 -8.30
N LYS A 120 17.36 -20.03 -8.29
CA LYS A 120 17.06 -18.95 -7.33
C LYS A 120 15.75 -18.24 -7.63
N CYS A 121 15.42 -18.11 -8.91
CA CYS A 121 14.15 -17.56 -9.36
C CYS A 121 12.96 -18.35 -8.82
N THR A 122 13.09 -19.68 -8.77
CA THR A 122 12.05 -20.57 -8.23
C THR A 122 11.77 -20.27 -6.75
N THR A 123 12.81 -20.22 -5.91
CA THR A 123 12.68 -19.91 -4.47
C THR A 123 12.00 -18.56 -4.21
N ILE A 124 12.43 -17.51 -4.92
CA ILE A 124 11.83 -16.16 -4.80
C ILE A 124 10.34 -16.18 -5.12
N THR A 125 9.93 -17.01 -6.08
CA THR A 125 8.55 -16.99 -6.58
C THR A 125 7.61 -17.91 -5.80
N GLN A 126 8.16 -18.83 -5.00
CA GLN A 126 7.40 -19.70 -4.11
C GLN A 126 7.10 -19.02 -2.76
N ASP A 127 8.01 -18.17 -2.29
CA ASP A 127 7.80 -17.36 -1.10
C ASP A 127 7.15 -16.02 -1.45
N LEU A 128 5.85 -15.92 -1.19
CA LEU A 128 5.07 -14.72 -1.48
C LEU A 128 5.54 -13.49 -0.69
N ASP A 129 5.96 -13.67 0.56
CA ASP A 129 6.37 -12.56 1.41
C ASP A 129 7.71 -12.01 0.92
N MET A 130 8.63 -12.90 0.54
CA MET A 130 9.88 -12.51 -0.12
C MET A 130 9.62 -11.79 -1.44
N LEU A 131 8.69 -12.28 -2.26
CA LEU A 131 8.33 -11.65 -3.52
C LEU A 131 7.76 -10.24 -3.32
N ILE A 132 6.83 -10.07 -2.37
CA ILE A 132 6.29 -8.77 -2.00
C ILE A 132 7.40 -7.84 -1.52
N HIS A 133 8.34 -8.36 -0.71
CA HIS A 133 9.48 -7.60 -0.22
C HIS A 133 10.38 -7.11 -1.36
N ILE A 134 10.68 -7.96 -2.35
CA ILE A 134 11.46 -7.58 -3.55
C ILE A 134 10.71 -6.55 -4.40
N ILE A 135 9.40 -6.73 -4.55
CA ILE A 135 8.56 -5.78 -5.29
C ILE A 135 8.58 -4.41 -4.63
N LEU A 136 8.49 -4.34 -3.30
CA LEU A 136 8.48 -3.10 -2.55
C LEU A 136 9.88 -2.49 -2.42
N ASP A 137 10.86 -3.26 -1.99
CA ASP A 137 12.23 -2.84 -1.76
C ASP A 137 13.27 -3.87 -2.24
N CYS A 138 13.57 -3.80 -3.54
CA CYS A 138 14.67 -4.53 -4.15
C CYS A 138 16.07 -4.01 -3.75
N THR A 139 16.18 -3.08 -2.80
CA THR A 139 17.47 -2.61 -2.28
C THR A 139 17.79 -3.13 -0.88
N HIS A 140 16.86 -3.89 -0.30
CA HIS A 140 17.05 -4.54 0.98
C HIS A 140 18.20 -5.55 0.95
N SER A 141 18.99 -5.61 2.04
CA SER A 141 20.15 -6.51 2.15
C SER A 141 19.76 -7.99 1.98
N SER A 142 18.59 -8.39 2.48
CA SER A 142 18.09 -9.77 2.33
C SER A 142 18.04 -10.27 0.90
N LEU A 143 17.82 -9.39 -0.10
CA LEU A 143 17.87 -9.80 -1.50
C LEU A 143 19.29 -10.14 -1.95
N LYS A 144 20.28 -9.40 -1.46
CA LYS A 144 21.71 -9.62 -1.77
C LYS A 144 22.23 -10.91 -1.18
N ASP A 145 21.72 -11.28 0.01
CA ASP A 145 22.07 -12.53 0.67
C ASP A 145 21.51 -13.76 -0.08
N LEU A 146 20.38 -13.59 -0.77
CA LEU A 146 19.72 -14.65 -1.54
C LEU A 146 20.27 -14.77 -2.97
N VAL A 147 20.50 -13.62 -3.64
CA VAL A 147 20.86 -13.57 -5.06
C VAL A 147 21.92 -12.51 -5.31
N VAL A 148 23.03 -12.93 -5.91
CA VAL A 148 24.01 -12.00 -6.48
C VAL A 148 23.46 -11.47 -7.80
N LEU A 149 22.99 -10.24 -7.77
CA LEU A 149 22.45 -9.55 -8.95
C LEU A 149 23.56 -8.70 -9.60
N SER A 150 23.67 -8.78 -10.92
CA SER A 150 24.44 -7.80 -11.69
C SER A 150 23.77 -6.41 -11.61
N PRO A 151 24.52 -5.31 -11.81
CA PRO A 151 23.96 -3.97 -11.82
C PRO A 151 22.80 -3.77 -12.83
N GLU A 152 22.87 -4.47 -13.95
CA GLU A 152 21.81 -4.46 -14.97
C GLU A 152 20.53 -5.16 -14.46
N GLN A 153 20.66 -6.35 -13.88
CA GLN A 153 19.53 -7.09 -13.30
C GLN A 153 18.87 -6.31 -12.17
N GLU A 154 19.65 -5.70 -11.27
CA GLU A 154 19.11 -4.82 -10.23
C GLU A 154 18.29 -3.67 -10.84
N THR A 155 18.82 -3.04 -11.89
CA THR A 155 18.14 -1.94 -12.58
C THR A 155 16.84 -2.41 -13.23
N ASN A 156 16.84 -3.60 -13.84
CA ASN A 156 15.65 -4.18 -14.44
C ASN A 156 14.60 -4.54 -13.39
N ILE A 157 14.98 -5.17 -12.28
CA ILE A 157 14.07 -5.47 -11.17
C ILE A 157 13.45 -4.19 -10.59
N LYS A 158 14.26 -3.13 -10.41
CA LYS A 158 13.78 -1.80 -9.96
C LYS A 158 12.69 -1.26 -10.90
N ARG A 159 12.96 -1.27 -12.20
CA ARG A 159 12.01 -0.78 -13.22
C ARG A 159 10.73 -1.63 -13.29
N TRP A 160 10.87 -2.95 -13.34
CA TRP A 160 9.72 -3.84 -13.44
C TRP A 160 8.84 -3.82 -12.20
N SER A 161 9.43 -3.74 -11.01
CA SER A 161 8.67 -3.61 -9.77
C SER A 161 7.95 -2.27 -9.64
N GLN A 162 8.53 -1.17 -10.11
CA GLN A 162 7.85 0.14 -10.22
C GLN A 162 6.65 0.07 -11.18
N ALA A 163 6.88 -0.43 -12.40
CA ALA A 163 5.82 -0.59 -13.40
C ALA A 163 4.71 -1.53 -12.91
N TYR A 164 5.06 -2.59 -12.20
CA TYR A 164 4.11 -3.51 -11.59
C TYR A 164 3.18 -2.80 -10.59
N CYS A 165 3.76 -2.03 -9.65
CA CYS A 165 2.99 -1.27 -8.66
C CYS A 165 2.03 -0.27 -9.33
N GLU A 166 2.51 0.48 -10.31
CA GLU A 166 1.69 1.41 -11.10
C GLU A 166 0.54 0.69 -11.80
N ARG A 167 0.82 -0.41 -12.51
CA ARG A 167 -0.21 -1.17 -13.24
C ARG A 167 -1.29 -1.71 -12.30
N LEU A 168 -0.92 -2.27 -11.15
CA LEU A 168 -1.89 -2.75 -10.15
C LEU A 168 -2.79 -1.63 -9.66
N VAL A 169 -2.21 -0.49 -9.27
CA VAL A 169 -2.94 0.66 -8.75
C VAL A 169 -3.86 1.28 -9.80
N THR A 170 -3.39 1.38 -11.04
CA THR A 170 -4.17 1.89 -12.17
C THR A 170 -5.34 0.98 -12.49
N HIS A 171 -5.10 -0.33 -12.59
CA HIS A 171 -6.13 -1.32 -12.87
C HIS A 171 -7.16 -1.40 -11.74
N ARG A 172 -6.71 -1.28 -10.48
CA ARG A 172 -7.60 -1.15 -9.33
C ARG A 172 -8.53 0.07 -9.46
N ALA A 173 -7.96 1.24 -9.79
CA ALA A 173 -8.74 2.47 -9.95
C ALA A 173 -9.76 2.36 -11.10
N GLN A 174 -9.40 1.68 -12.19
CA GLN A 174 -10.29 1.40 -13.31
C GLN A 174 -11.47 0.50 -12.91
N ILE A 175 -11.21 -0.61 -12.19
CA ILE A 175 -12.28 -1.50 -11.72
C ILE A 175 -13.20 -0.78 -10.72
N ILE A 176 -12.63 -0.03 -9.78
CA ILE A 176 -13.43 0.67 -8.78
C ILE A 176 -14.30 1.75 -9.43
N SER A 177 -13.74 2.51 -10.37
CA SER A 177 -14.50 3.54 -11.07
C SER A 177 -15.60 2.94 -11.94
N SER A 178 -15.35 1.85 -12.68
CA SER A 178 -16.38 1.19 -13.50
C SER A 178 -17.54 0.67 -12.65
N LYS A 179 -17.27 0.06 -11.49
CA LYS A 179 -18.32 -0.36 -10.55
C LYS A 179 -19.16 0.84 -10.06
N GLN A 180 -18.52 1.96 -9.72
CA GLN A 180 -19.24 3.17 -9.28
C GLN A 180 -20.16 3.75 -10.35
N TRP A 181 -19.75 3.70 -11.63
CA TRP A 181 -20.58 4.13 -12.75
C TRP A 181 -21.82 3.26 -12.91
N VAL A 182 -21.69 1.94 -12.81
CA VAL A 182 -22.82 1.00 -12.90
C VAL A 182 -23.85 1.27 -11.79
N TYR A 183 -23.41 1.49 -10.55
CA TYR A 183 -24.33 1.85 -9.46
C TYR A 183 -25.06 3.18 -9.70
N LYS A 184 -24.37 4.20 -10.24
CA LYS A 184 -25.02 5.48 -10.57
C LYS A 184 -26.09 5.31 -11.64
N LEU A 185 -25.82 4.54 -12.69
CA LEU A 185 -26.81 4.26 -13.74
C LEU A 185 -28.00 3.46 -13.22
N TYR A 186 -27.75 2.46 -12.37
CA TYR A 186 -28.82 1.68 -11.72
C TYR A 186 -29.73 2.57 -10.87
N ILE A 187 -29.18 3.45 -10.02
CA ILE A 187 -29.97 4.37 -9.20
C ILE A 187 -30.78 5.35 -10.06
N LEU A 188 -30.21 5.83 -11.17
CA LEU A 188 -30.94 6.70 -12.10
C LEU A 188 -32.08 5.96 -12.80
N SER A 189 -31.92 4.68 -13.15
CA SER A 189 -32.98 3.87 -13.77
C SER A 189 -34.18 3.60 -12.84
N PHE A 190 -33.96 3.58 -11.52
CA PHE A 190 -35.02 3.39 -10.53
C PHE A 190 -35.79 4.66 -10.14
N ARG A 191 -35.31 5.85 -10.54
CA ARG A 191 -35.99 7.12 -10.27
C ARG A 191 -36.92 7.58 -11.39
N ILE A 192 -36.96 6.87 -12.51
CA ILE A 192 -37.73 7.23 -13.72
C ILE A 192 -39.03 6.40 -13.84
N ASN A 193 -39.24 5.43 -12.95
CA ASN A 193 -40.51 4.70 -12.79
C ASN A 193 -41.20 5.13 -11.49
#